data_AF-A0A6L2JV79-F1
#
_entry.id   AF-A0A6L2JV79-F1
#
_cell.length_a   1.000
_cell.length_b   1.000
_cell.length_c   1.000
_cell.angle_alpha   90.00
_cell.angle_beta   90.00
_cell.angle_gamma   90.00
#
_symmetry.space_group_name_H-M   'P 1'
#
loop_
_entity.id
_entity.type
_entity.pdbx_description
1 polymer ?
#
loop_
_entity_poly.entity_id
_entity_poly.type
_entity_poly.pdbx_seq_one_letter_code
_entity_poly.pdbx_strand_id
1 'polypeptide(L)'
;PKPLKRQAQIEQDEAFARQLKAEITANINWNGVVDQARKNMMVYLKNMGGFKMDFFKGMTSTEIRPIFEKHYNSIQAFLEKGEKEIEEEGSKRKSDSLEQRAAKKQRIDEGQRSSKHIYIL
;
A
#
# COMPACT_ATOMS: atom_id res chain seq x y z
N PRO A 1 -5.97 -54.47 -5.77
CA PRO A 1 -6.17 -54.06 -4.35
C PRO A 1 -4.96 -53.28 -3.79
N LYS A 2 -5.07 -51.95 -3.64
CA LYS A 2 -4.11 -51.09 -2.89
C LYS A 2 -4.57 -49.64 -2.56
N PRO A 3 -5.87 -49.25 -2.50
CA PRO A 3 -6.24 -47.87 -2.15
C PRO A 3 -6.29 -47.58 -0.63
N LEU A 4 -6.56 -48.58 0.22
CA LEU A 4 -6.88 -48.37 1.65
C LEU A 4 -5.73 -47.83 2.52
N LYS A 5 -4.47 -48.21 2.22
CA LYS A 5 -3.30 -47.76 3.02
C LYS A 5 -2.99 -46.27 2.89
N ARG A 6 -3.34 -45.64 1.76
CA ARG A 6 -3.14 -44.19 1.57
C ARG A 6 -4.18 -43.39 2.33
N GLN A 7 -5.42 -43.87 2.38
CA GLN A 7 -6.51 -43.16 3.05
C GLN A 7 -6.25 -43.06 4.56
N ALA A 8 -5.83 -44.16 5.19
CA ALA A 8 -5.50 -44.18 6.60
C ALA A 8 -4.31 -43.26 6.95
N GLN A 9 -3.30 -43.19 6.07
CA GLN A 9 -2.16 -42.29 6.27
C GLN A 9 -2.57 -40.82 6.17
N ILE A 10 -3.40 -40.48 5.18
CA ILE A 10 -3.94 -39.12 5.00
C ILE A 10 -4.75 -38.70 6.23
N GLU A 11 -5.59 -39.60 6.75
CA GLU A 11 -6.43 -39.33 7.92
C GLU A 11 -5.60 -39.12 9.20
N GLN A 12 -4.50 -39.89 9.38
CA GLN A 12 -3.56 -39.68 10.47
C GLN A 12 -2.81 -38.35 10.36
N ASP A 13 -2.29 -38.03 9.17
CA ASP A 13 -1.56 -36.78 8.93
C ASP A 13 -2.48 -35.56 9.12
N GLU A 14 -3.75 -35.66 8.71
CA GLU A 14 -4.75 -34.63 8.91
C GLU A 14 -5.13 -34.47 10.39
N ALA A 15 -5.30 -35.58 11.12
CA ALA A 15 -5.56 -35.54 12.56
C ALA A 15 -4.40 -34.89 13.34
N PHE A 16 -3.16 -35.21 12.96
CA PHE A 16 -1.96 -34.59 13.52
C PHE A 16 -1.90 -33.09 13.23
N ALA A 17 -2.19 -32.66 12.00
CA ALA A 17 -2.25 -31.24 11.65
C ALA A 17 -3.31 -30.48 12.45
N ARG A 18 -4.47 -31.09 12.69
CA ARG A 18 -5.54 -30.51 13.53
C ARG A 18 -5.11 -30.38 14.99
N GLN A 19 -4.44 -31.40 15.55
CA GLN A 19 -3.89 -31.36 16.91
C GLN A 19 -2.84 -30.27 17.05
N LEU A 20 -1.86 -30.24 16.15
CA LEU A 20 -0.79 -29.24 16.15
C LEU A 20 -1.37 -27.82 16.05
N LYS A 21 -2.36 -27.61 15.17
CA LYS A 21 -3.05 -26.32 15.05
C LYS A 21 -3.74 -25.92 16.36
N ALA A 22 -4.42 -26.84 17.03
CA ALA A 22 -5.10 -26.58 18.30
C ALA A 22 -4.11 -26.23 19.42
N GLU A 23 -3.01 -26.97 19.52
CA GLU A 23 -1.95 -26.75 20.51
C GLU A 23 -1.27 -25.39 20.32
N ILE A 24 -0.91 -25.04 19.07
CA ILE A 24 -0.35 -23.71 18.75
C ILE A 24 -1.35 -22.61 19.09
N THR A 25 -2.62 -22.77 18.72
CA THR A 25 -3.69 -21.79 18.98
C THR A 25 -3.89 -21.56 20.48
N ALA A 26 -3.78 -22.61 21.29
CA ALA A 26 -3.88 -22.53 22.75
C ALA A 26 -2.65 -21.88 23.40
N ASN A 27 -1.45 -22.06 22.82
CA ASN A 27 -0.21 -21.51 23.33
C ASN A 27 0.07 -20.07 22.85
N ILE A 28 -0.69 -19.55 21.87
CA ILE A 28 -0.58 -18.15 21.43
C ILE A 28 -1.14 -17.23 22.52
N ASN A 29 -0.33 -16.24 22.92
CA ASN A 29 -0.78 -15.14 23.77
C ASN A 29 -1.67 -14.19 22.95
N TRP A 30 -2.97 -14.45 22.94
CA TRP A 30 -3.98 -13.64 22.25
C TRP A 30 -3.98 -12.17 22.69
N ASN A 31 -3.70 -11.90 23.96
CA ASN A 31 -3.61 -10.52 24.46
C ASN A 31 -2.45 -9.78 23.78
N GLY A 32 -1.30 -10.45 23.63
CA GLY A 32 -0.15 -9.90 22.90
C GLY A 32 -0.45 -9.59 21.44
N VAL A 33 -1.21 -10.47 20.77
CA VAL A 33 -1.64 -10.25 19.37
C VAL A 33 -2.58 -9.05 19.25
N VAL A 34 -3.57 -8.93 20.15
CA VAL A 34 -4.52 -7.81 20.16
C VAL A 34 -3.81 -6.48 20.46
N ASP A 35 -2.88 -6.47 21.42
CA ASP A 35 -2.08 -5.28 21.74
C ASP A 35 -1.18 -4.86 20.58
N GLN A 36 -0.56 -5.82 19.89
CA GLN A 36 0.26 -5.53 18.71
C GLN A 36 -0.59 -4.97 17.57
N ALA A 37 -1.77 -5.55 17.31
CA ALA A 37 -2.71 -5.03 16.31
C ALA A 37 -3.14 -3.59 16.64
N ARG A 38 -3.45 -3.30 17.91
CA ARG A 38 -3.76 -1.94 18.37
C ARG A 38 -2.61 -0.96 18.11
N LYS A 39 -1.38 -1.32 18.46
CA LYS A 39 -0.18 -0.51 18.21
C LYS A 39 0.00 -0.21 16.73
N ASN A 40 -0.13 -1.24 15.88
CA ASN A 40 0.03 -1.09 14.44
C ASN A 40 -1.01 -0.12 13.84
N MET A 41 -2.27 -0.20 14.25
CA MET A 41 -3.32 0.75 13.81
C MET A 41 -2.99 2.20 14.22
N MET A 42 -2.57 2.42 15.47
CA MET A 42 -2.19 3.77 15.94
C MET A 42 -0.98 4.33 15.18
N VAL A 43 0.05 3.51 14.95
CA VAL A 43 1.25 3.90 14.19
C VAL A 43 0.88 4.24 12.74
N TYR A 44 0.03 3.44 12.10
CA TYR A 44 -0.44 3.73 10.75
C TYR A 44 -1.17 5.08 10.71
N LEU A 45 -2.12 5.30 11.63
CA LEU A 45 -2.88 6.54 11.70
C LEU A 45 -1.97 7.74 11.99
N LYS A 46 -0.95 7.59 12.83
CA LYS A 46 0.06 8.64 13.03
C LYS A 46 0.79 8.98 11.74
N ASN A 47 1.27 7.96 11.02
CA ASN A 47 2.13 8.16 9.85
C ASN A 47 1.36 8.63 8.61
N MET A 48 0.19 8.03 8.34
CA MET A 48 -0.61 8.30 7.15
C MET A 48 -1.68 9.36 7.37
N GLY A 49 -2.29 9.37 8.57
CA GLY A 49 -3.38 10.29 8.91
C GLY A 49 -2.94 11.50 9.73
N GLY A 50 -1.68 11.58 10.16
CA GLY A 50 -1.16 12.70 10.97
C GLY A 50 -1.69 12.74 12.41
N PHE A 51 -2.27 11.65 12.91
CA PHE A 51 -2.83 11.61 14.27
C PHE A 51 -1.72 11.67 15.33
N LYS A 52 -1.96 12.42 16.42
CA LYS A 52 -1.10 12.38 17.60
C LYS A 52 -1.35 11.07 18.38
N MET A 53 -0.31 10.43 18.90
CA MET A 53 -0.48 9.22 19.72
C MET A 53 -1.32 9.45 20.98
N ASP A 54 -1.29 10.68 21.52
CA ASP A 54 -2.09 11.06 22.68
C ASP A 54 -3.60 10.97 22.46
N PHE A 55 -4.05 11.10 21.21
CA PHE A 55 -5.46 10.95 20.84
C PHE A 55 -5.99 9.55 21.17
N PHE A 56 -5.15 8.53 21.07
CA PHE A 56 -5.52 7.14 21.31
C PHE A 56 -5.32 6.70 22.77
N LYS A 57 -4.89 7.60 23.67
CA LYS A 57 -4.72 7.26 25.09
C LYS A 57 -6.07 6.87 25.70
N GLY A 58 -6.11 5.70 26.33
CA GLY A 58 -7.34 5.16 26.92
C GLY A 58 -8.30 4.53 25.92
N MET A 59 -8.06 4.63 24.61
CA MET A 59 -8.90 3.97 23.61
C MET A 59 -8.56 2.47 23.51
N THR A 60 -9.62 1.68 23.38
CA THR A 60 -9.56 0.24 23.12
C THR A 60 -9.32 -0.04 21.64
N SER A 61 -8.86 -1.26 21.32
CA SER A 61 -8.64 -1.69 19.93
C SER A 61 -9.93 -1.59 19.10
N THR A 62 -11.08 -1.91 19.70
CA THR A 62 -12.41 -1.85 19.09
C THR A 62 -12.84 -0.43 18.72
N GLU A 63 -12.44 0.59 19.52
CA GLU A 63 -12.76 2.00 19.24
C GLU A 63 -11.82 2.60 18.18
N ILE A 64 -10.57 2.13 18.12
CA ILE A 64 -9.57 2.59 17.13
C ILE A 64 -9.85 2.01 15.75
N ARG A 65 -10.34 0.76 15.68
CA ARG A 65 -10.62 0.04 14.44
C ARG A 65 -11.45 0.82 13.40
N PRO A 66 -12.62 1.41 13.73
CA PRO A 66 -13.41 2.15 12.75
C PRO A 66 -12.69 3.39 12.19
N ILE A 67 -11.85 4.04 13.01
CA ILE A 67 -11.04 5.20 12.57
C ILE A 67 -9.99 4.76 11.55
N PHE A 68 -9.31 3.65 11.86
CA PHE A 68 -8.36 3.01 10.95
C PHE A 68 -9.01 2.63 9.62
N GLU A 69 -10.14 1.91 9.65
CA GLU A 69 -10.84 1.46 8.44
C GLU A 69 -11.26 2.63 7.55
N LYS A 70 -11.80 3.71 8.14
CA LYS A 70 -12.18 4.90 7.39
C LYS A 70 -10.99 5.52 6.63
N HIS A 71 -9.85 5.67 7.30
CA HIS A 71 -8.64 6.22 6.67
C HIS A 71 -8.04 5.28 5.63
N TYR A 72 -7.97 3.98 5.95
CA TYR A 72 -7.46 2.97 5.05
C TYR A 72 -8.28 2.91 3.76
N ASN A 73 -9.61 2.81 3.87
CA ASN A 73 -10.51 2.76 2.71
C ASN A 73 -10.44 4.04 1.87
N SER A 74 -10.31 5.21 2.52
CA SER A 74 -10.14 6.49 1.80
C SER A 74 -8.84 6.52 1.00
N ILE A 75 -7.73 6.00 1.56
CA ILE A 75 -6.44 5.95 0.86
C ILE A 75 -6.50 4.95 -0.30
N GLN A 76 -7.09 3.78 -0.07
CA GLN A 76 -7.27 2.77 -1.13
C GLN A 76 -8.11 3.31 -2.30
N ALA A 77 -9.23 3.97 -2.02
CA ALA A 77 -10.07 4.57 -3.06
C ALA A 77 -9.33 5.67 -3.85
N PHE A 78 -8.47 6.45 -3.19
CA PHE A 78 -7.64 7.44 -3.87
C PHE A 78 -6.59 6.80 -4.77
N LEU A 79 -5.90 5.76 -4.29
CA LEU A 79 -4.90 5.03 -5.07
C LEU A 79 -5.51 4.38 -6.31
N GLU A 80 -6.65 3.70 -6.15
CA GLU A 80 -7.35 3.06 -7.26
C GLU A 80 -7.81 4.08 -8.31
N LYS A 81 -8.22 5.29 -7.89
CA LYS A 81 -8.57 6.37 -8.81
C LYS A 81 -7.34 6.91 -9.56
N GLY A 82 -6.22 7.11 -8.85
CA GLY A 82 -4.98 7.61 -9.45
C GLY A 82 -4.39 6.65 -10.46
N GLU A 83 -4.40 5.34 -10.20
CA GLU A 83 -3.91 4.33 -11.16
C GLU A 83 -4.70 4.34 -12.47
N LYS A 84 -6.03 4.46 -12.40
CA LYS A 84 -6.90 4.56 -13.59
C LYS A 84 -6.66 5.83 -14.41
N GLU A 85 -6.41 6.97 -13.77
CA GLU A 85 -6.07 8.23 -14.47
C GLU A 85 -4.71 8.16 -15.18
N ILE A 86 -3.70 7.50 -14.58
CA ILE A 86 -2.37 7.33 -15.22
C ILE A 86 -2.45 6.36 -16.42
N GLU A 87 -3.26 5.31 -16.34
CA GLU A 87 -3.50 4.38 -17.45
C GLU A 87 -4.29 5.04 -18.60
N GLU A 88 -5.32 5.85 -18.29
CA GLU A 88 -6.10 6.57 -19.29
C GLU A 88 -5.32 7.71 -19.95
N GLU A 89 -4.55 8.51 -19.19
CA GLU A 89 -3.69 9.57 -19.75
C GLU A 89 -2.47 9.02 -20.51
N GLY A 90 -1.93 7.88 -20.11
CA GLY A 90 -0.84 7.18 -20.82
C GLY A 90 -1.25 6.67 -22.21
N SER A 91 -2.56 6.49 -22.43
CA SER A 91 -3.15 6.06 -23.69
C SER A 91 -3.35 7.21 -24.70
N LYS A 92 -3.64 8.44 -24.22
CA LYS A 92 -3.93 9.60 -25.11
C LYS A 92 -2.71 10.41 -25.58
N ARG A 93 -1.50 10.17 -25.04
CA ARG A 93 -0.29 10.97 -25.39
C ARG A 93 0.71 10.30 -26.34
N LYS A 94 0.29 9.32 -27.16
CA LYS A 94 1.19 8.69 -28.15
C LYS A 94 1.11 9.21 -29.60
N SER A 95 0.14 10.06 -29.96
CA SER A 95 0.03 10.55 -31.35
C SER A 95 0.57 11.96 -31.59
N ASP A 96 0.39 12.92 -30.68
CA ASP A 96 0.49 14.34 -31.11
C ASP A 96 1.84 15.02 -30.81
N SER A 97 2.69 14.46 -29.95
CA SER A 97 3.95 15.12 -29.55
C SER A 97 5.14 14.84 -30.48
N LEU A 98 5.05 13.83 -31.37
CA LEU A 98 6.18 13.42 -32.21
C LEU A 98 6.26 14.21 -33.53
N GLU A 99 5.13 14.62 -34.11
CA GLU A 99 5.10 15.37 -35.38
C GLU A 99 5.55 16.83 -35.24
N GLN A 100 5.28 17.50 -34.10
CA GLN A 100 5.72 18.88 -33.92
C GLN A 100 7.24 19.04 -33.67
N ARG A 101 7.93 17.99 -33.20
CA ARG A 101 9.37 18.04 -32.92
C ARG A 101 10.24 17.74 -34.15
N ALA A 102 9.66 17.16 -35.21
CA ALA A 102 10.39 16.87 -36.46
C ALA A 102 10.42 18.06 -37.44
N ALA A 103 9.47 19.00 -37.36
CA ALA A 103 9.32 20.10 -38.33
C ALA A 103 10.00 21.43 -37.96
N LYS A 104 10.84 21.48 -36.91
CA LYS A 104 11.56 22.71 -36.48
C LYS A 104 13.07 22.54 -36.35
N LYS A 105 13.67 21.69 -37.18
CA LYS A 105 15.13 21.65 -37.40
C LYS A 105 15.51 22.37 -38.70
N GLN A 106 15.34 23.69 -38.75
CA GLN A 106 16.19 24.56 -39.58
C GLN A 106 15.94 26.02 -39.24
N ARG A 107 17.05 26.77 -39.08
CA ARG A 107 17.17 28.20 -38.76
C ARG A 107 17.00 28.44 -37.24
N ILE A 108 18.00 28.88 -36.50
CA ILE A 108 18.75 30.13 -36.69
C ILE A 108 20.20 29.92 -36.27
N ASP A 109 21.09 30.26 -37.19
CA ASP A 109 22.51 30.52 -36.97
C ASP A 109 22.71 32.03 -36.80
N GLU A 110 23.79 32.40 -36.11
CA GLU A 110 24.40 33.72 -35.93
C GLU A 110 23.73 34.75 -34.98
N GLY A 111 24.49 35.19 -33.96
CA GLY A 111 24.28 36.52 -33.36
C GLY A 111 24.46 36.72 -31.84
N GLN A 112 25.68 36.54 -31.34
CA GLN A 112 26.36 37.48 -30.40
C GLN A 112 25.68 37.94 -29.06
N ARG A 113 26.22 37.40 -27.95
CA ARG A 113 26.85 38.09 -26.79
C ARG A 113 26.02 38.94 -25.79
N SER A 114 26.23 38.62 -24.51
CA SER A 114 26.23 39.47 -23.30
C SER A 114 24.90 39.95 -22.71
N SER A 115 24.56 39.47 -21.50
CA SER A 115 24.80 40.23 -20.25
C SER A 115 24.19 39.51 -19.04
N LYS A 116 25.10 39.11 -18.14
CA LYS A 116 25.07 39.24 -16.68
C LYS A 116 23.70 39.30 -15.96
N HIS A 117 23.48 38.27 -15.13
CA HIS A 117 23.08 38.35 -13.71
C HIS A 117 22.71 39.74 -13.20
N ILE A 118 21.54 39.91 -12.57
CA ILE A 118 21.27 40.54 -11.25
C ILE A 118 19.73 40.57 -11.06
N TYR A 119 19.20 40.05 -9.94
CA TYR A 119 18.08 40.62 -9.14
C TYR A 119 18.11 39.86 -7.79
N ILE A 120 18.88 40.34 -6.80
CA ILE A 120 18.56 41.34 -5.74
C ILE A 120 17.55 40.79 -4.71
N LEU A 121 18.04 40.69 -3.47
CA LEU A 121 17.27 40.62 -2.22
C LEU A 121 16.80 42.03 -1.83
#